data_AF-A0A3R7E0N6-F1
#
_entry.id   AF-A0A3R7E0N6-F1
#
_cell.length_a   1.000
_cell.length_b   1.000
_cell.length_c   1.000
_cell.angle_alpha   90.00
_cell.angle_beta   90.00
_cell.angle_gamma   90.00
#
_symmetry.space_group_name_H-M   'P 1'
#
loop_
_entity.id
_entity.type
_entity.pdbx_description
1 polymer ?
#
loop_
_entity_poly.entity_id
_entity_poly.type
_entity_poly.pdbx_seq_one_letter_code
_entity_poly.pdbx_strand_id
1 'polypeptide(L)'
;MRIAASIVLTLAATVAGLSGLLMLGLAGLYWEGGFVLREFSDSDDLERTVGVAMGIAGLAGWAGLSATAAFVGLRGRYPSRAGSVAVCASLAFNAAVLLGAMVFVLTSNHP
;
A
#
# COMPACT_ATOMS: atom_id res chain seq x y z
N MET A 1 -4.03 -9.25 -23.52
CA MET A 1 -4.78 -9.46 -22.25
C MET A 1 -3.91 -9.41 -20.98
N ARG A 2 -2.62 -9.81 -20.99
CA ARG A 2 -1.78 -9.81 -19.77
C ARG A 2 -1.43 -8.43 -19.20
N ILE A 3 -1.16 -7.45 -20.06
CA ILE A 3 -0.86 -6.07 -19.64
C ILE A 3 -2.09 -5.45 -18.95
N ALA A 4 -3.28 -5.62 -19.52
CA ALA A 4 -4.53 -5.17 -18.90
C ALA A 4 -4.77 -5.83 -17.52
N ALA A 5 -4.53 -7.14 -17.39
CA ALA A 5 -4.64 -7.85 -16.12
C ALA A 5 -3.62 -7.32 -15.07
N SER A 6 -2.38 -7.06 -15.48
CA SER A 6 -1.36 -6.45 -14.62
C SER A 6 -1.79 -5.04 -14.16
N ILE A 7 -2.31 -4.20 -15.06
CA ILE A 7 -2.81 -2.86 -14.72
C ILE A 7 -3.97 -2.94 -13.71
N VAL A 8 -4.94 -3.83 -13.92
CA VAL A 8 -6.07 -4.03 -13.00
C VAL A 8 -5.60 -4.50 -11.62
N LEU A 9 -4.66 -5.45 -11.57
CA LEU A 9 -4.05 -5.89 -10.31
C LEU A 9 -3.29 -4.76 -9.62
N THR A 10 -2.60 -3.90 -10.38
CA THR A 10 -1.87 -2.75 -9.85
C THR A 10 -2.84 -1.75 -9.22
N LEU A 11 -3.96 -1.44 -9.90
CA LEU A 11 -5.04 -0.59 -9.37
C LEU A 11 -5.65 -1.16 -8.10
N ALA A 12 -5.99 -2.46 -8.10
CA ALA A 12 -6.52 -3.13 -6.91
C ALA A 12 -5.52 -3.09 -5.74
N ALA A 13 -4.22 -3.27 -6.03
CA ALA A 13 -3.17 -3.14 -5.03
C ALA A 13 -3.14 -1.71 -4.46
N THR A 14 -3.21 -0.67 -5.31
CA THR A 14 -3.18 0.72 -4.84
C THR A 14 -4.35 1.02 -3.91
N VAL A 15 -5.56 0.57 -4.26
CA VAL A 15 -6.74 0.73 -3.41
C VAL A 15 -6.57 0.03 -2.07
N ALA A 16 -6.11 -1.23 -2.07
CA ALA A 16 -5.85 -1.98 -0.85
C ALA A 16 -4.79 -1.28 0.04
N GLY A 17 -3.68 -0.84 -0.55
CA GLY A 17 -2.63 -0.13 0.17
C GLY A 17 -3.11 1.19 0.76
N LEU A 18 -3.86 1.98 0.00
CA LEU A 18 -4.43 3.25 0.47
C LEU A 18 -5.44 3.04 1.60
N SER A 19 -6.30 2.04 1.49
CA SER A 19 -7.24 1.69 2.57
C SER A 19 -6.51 1.25 3.85
N GLY A 20 -5.41 0.49 3.71
CA GLY A 20 -4.57 0.11 4.84
C GLY A 20 -3.90 1.31 5.51
N LEU A 21 -3.32 2.21 4.72
CA LEU A 21 -2.72 3.44 5.23
C LEU A 21 -3.74 4.36 5.91
N LEU A 22 -4.96 4.46 5.37
CA LEU A 22 -6.06 5.19 6.01
C LEU A 22 -6.39 4.62 7.38
N MET A 23 -6.49 3.29 7.50
CA MET A 23 -6.75 2.63 8.78
C MET A 23 -5.61 2.83 9.79
N LEU A 24 -4.35 2.80 9.34
CA LEU A 24 -3.20 3.15 10.19
C LEU A 24 -3.22 4.61 10.63
N GLY A 25 -3.63 5.51 9.73
CA GLY A 25 -3.78 6.93 10.03
C GLY A 25 -4.87 7.18 11.05
N LEU A 26 -6.04 6.54 10.90
CA LEU A 26 -7.14 6.61 11.86
C LEU A 26 -6.77 5.99 13.22
N ALA A 27 -5.94 4.95 13.24
CA ALA A 27 -5.40 4.39 14.48
C ALA A 27 -4.38 5.31 15.18
N GLY A 28 -4.01 6.43 14.56
CA GLY A 28 -3.08 7.41 15.11
C GLY A 28 -1.62 7.03 14.95
N LEU A 29 -1.26 6.27 13.91
CA LEU A 29 0.14 5.95 13.63
C LEU A 29 0.91 7.20 13.22
N TYR A 30 2.03 7.46 13.87
CA TYR A 30 2.96 8.55 13.55
C TYR A 30 4.43 8.11 13.71
N TRP A 31 5.37 8.98 13.31
CA TRP A 31 6.80 8.70 13.34
C TRP A 31 7.56 9.61 14.31
N GLU A 32 8.21 9.02 15.32
CA GLU A 32 9.03 9.72 16.30
C GLU A 32 10.32 8.90 16.59
N GLY A 33 11.19 8.80 15.59
CA GLY A 33 12.37 7.91 15.64
C GLY A 33 12.02 6.42 15.57
N GLY A 34 10.74 6.09 15.42
CA GLY A 34 10.15 4.76 15.28
C GLY A 34 8.64 4.89 15.05
N PHE A 35 7.96 3.76 14.83
CA PHE A 35 6.50 3.75 14.72
C PHE A 35 5.87 3.86 16.09
N VAL A 36 5.16 4.97 16.33
CA VAL A 36 4.45 5.24 17.58
C VAL A 36 2.98 5.43 17.28
N LEU A 37 2.14 5.10 18.24
CA LEU A 37 0.69 5.14 18.15
C LEU A 37 0.21 6.22 19.14
N ARG A 38 -0.54 7.21 18.66
CA ARG A 38 -1.07 8.30 19.49
C ARG A 38 -2.16 7.79 20.44
N GLU A 39 -2.00 8.01 21.74
CA GLU A 39 -3.02 7.65 22.74
C GLU A 39 -4.18 8.65 22.65
N PHE A 40 -5.33 8.18 22.16
CA PHE A 40 -6.57 8.93 22.23
C PHE A 40 -7.31 8.49 23.49
N SER A 41 -7.62 9.46 24.37
CA SER A 41 -8.31 9.20 25.65
C SER A 41 -9.72 8.63 25.49
N ASP A 42 -10.25 8.55 24.28
CA ASP A 42 -11.65 8.22 23.96
C ASP A 42 -11.80 7.00 23.04
N SER A 43 -10.69 6.37 22.61
CA SER A 43 -10.74 5.17 21.76
C SER A 43 -10.52 3.90 22.58
N ASP A 44 -11.43 2.95 22.49
CA ASP A 44 -11.25 1.62 23.09
C ASP A 44 -10.03 0.92 22.48
N ASP A 45 -9.18 0.31 23.33
CA ASP A 45 -7.95 -0.40 22.92
C ASP A 45 -8.21 -1.46 21.83
N LEU A 46 -9.42 -2.02 21.81
CA LEU A 46 -9.84 -3.03 20.83
C LEU A 46 -10.06 -2.41 19.44
N GLU A 47 -10.71 -1.25 19.34
CA GLU A 47 -10.95 -0.57 18.05
C GLU A 47 -9.64 -0.16 17.39
N ARG A 48 -8.71 0.35 18.20
CA ARG A 48 -7.37 0.73 17.76
C ARG A 48 -6.57 -0.47 17.27
N THR A 49 -6.62 -1.58 18.01
CA THR A 49 -5.95 -2.83 17.62
C THR A 49 -6.52 -3.36 16.30
N VAL A 50 -7.84 -3.30 16.12
CA VAL A 50 -8.51 -3.68 14.87
C VAL A 50 -8.10 -2.76 13.73
N GLY A 51 -8.03 -1.45 13.95
CA GLY A 51 -7.57 -0.47 12.96
C GLY A 51 -6.13 -0.75 12.50
N VAL A 52 -5.21 -1.02 13.43
CA VAL A 52 -3.84 -1.41 13.11
C VAL A 52 -3.80 -2.72 12.34
N ALA A 53 -4.53 -3.74 12.78
CA ALA A 53 -4.57 -5.04 12.11
C ALA A 53 -5.12 -4.94 10.67
N MET A 54 -6.21 -4.18 10.46
CA MET A 54 -6.74 -3.89 9.12
C MET A 54 -5.75 -3.10 8.27
N GLY A 55 -5.04 -2.16 8.88
CA GLY A 55 -3.97 -1.40 8.25
C GLY A 55 -2.85 -2.29 7.71
N ILE A 56 -2.33 -3.18 8.56
CA ILE A 56 -1.30 -4.16 8.22
C ILE A 56 -1.82 -5.13 7.14
N ALA A 57 -3.05 -5.63 7.28
CA ALA A 57 -3.66 -6.52 6.30
C ALA A 57 -3.81 -5.85 4.93
N GLY A 58 -4.18 -4.57 4.88
CA GLY A 58 -4.25 -3.77 3.65
C GLY A 58 -2.90 -3.61 2.97
N LEU A 59 -1.83 -3.35 3.74
CA LEU A 59 -0.46 -3.28 3.23
C LEU A 59 0.05 -4.64 2.74
N ALA A 60 -0.25 -5.73 3.46
CA ALA A 60 0.07 -7.08 3.03
C ALA A 60 -0.66 -7.44 1.72
N GLY A 61 -1.93 -7.05 1.61
CA GLY A 61 -2.73 -7.19 0.39
C GLY A 61 -2.13 -6.42 -0.79
N TRP A 62 -1.71 -5.17 -0.57
CA TRP A 62 -0.97 -4.40 -1.57
C TRP A 62 0.31 -5.10 -2.03
N ALA A 63 1.12 -5.59 -1.09
CA ALA A 63 2.38 -6.27 -1.40
C ALA A 63 2.14 -7.54 -2.23
N GLY A 64 1.17 -8.36 -1.83
CA GLY A 64 0.77 -9.58 -2.54
C GLY A 64 0.23 -9.32 -3.95
N LEU A 65 -0.66 -8.32 -4.09
CA LEU A 65 -1.22 -7.93 -5.39
C LEU A 65 -0.16 -7.31 -6.31
N SER A 66 0.76 -6.51 -5.77
CA SER A 66 1.88 -5.93 -6.53
C SER A 66 2.85 -7.01 -7.02
N ALA A 67 3.18 -8.00 -6.17
CA ALA A 67 3.99 -9.15 -6.57
C ALA A 67 3.30 -9.99 -7.64
N THR A 68 1.98 -10.19 -7.53
CA THR A 68 1.19 -10.91 -8.52
C THR A 68 1.11 -10.12 -9.84
N ALA A 69 0.95 -8.81 -9.80
CA ALA A 69 0.94 -7.93 -10.97
C ALA A 69 2.29 -7.98 -11.71
N ALA A 70 3.40 -7.97 -10.96
CA ALA A 70 4.74 -8.12 -11.50
C ALA A 70 4.92 -9.50 -12.15
N PHE A 71 4.52 -10.57 -11.46
CA PHE A 71 4.62 -11.93 -11.96
C PHE A 71 3.78 -12.14 -13.23
N VAL A 72 2.53 -11.69 -13.25
CA VAL A 72 1.63 -11.80 -14.41
C VAL A 72 2.12 -10.93 -15.58
N GLY A 73 2.65 -9.74 -15.30
CA GLY A 73 3.14 -8.80 -16.31
C GLY A 73 4.47 -9.23 -16.96
N LEU A 74 5.38 -9.82 -16.18
CA LEU A 74 6.71 -10.20 -16.64
C LEU A 74 6.80 -11.64 -17.19
N ARG A 75 5.84 -12.52 -16.87
CA ARG A 75 5.87 -13.92 -17.29
C ARG A 75 5.44 -14.06 -18.76
N GLY A 76 6.37 -13.90 -19.71
CA GLY A 76 6.15 -14.09 -21.15
C GLY A 76 7.36 -14.63 -21.89
N ARG A 77 7.12 -15.48 -22.91
CA ARG A 77 8.16 -16.16 -23.73
C ARG A 77 8.98 -15.20 -24.61
N TYR A 78 8.51 -13.96 -24.78
CA TYR A 78 9.20 -12.84 -25.42
C TYR A 78 8.75 -11.51 -24.76
N PRO A 79 9.40 -11.04 -23.68
CA PRO A 79 9.08 -9.72 -23.15
C PRO A 79 9.60 -8.67 -24.14
N SER A 80 8.71 -7.97 -24.83
CA SER A 80 9.11 -6.74 -25.50
C SER A 80 9.61 -5.77 -24.42
N ARG A 81 10.76 -5.12 -24.65
CA ARG A 81 11.33 -4.17 -23.67
C ARG A 81 10.30 -3.13 -23.22
N ALA A 82 9.45 -2.68 -24.14
CA ALA A 82 8.35 -1.74 -23.87
C ALA A 82 7.32 -2.28 -22.86
N GLY A 83 6.93 -3.56 -22.94
CA GLY A 83 5.96 -4.15 -22.02
C GLY A 83 6.52 -4.32 -20.60
N SER A 84 7.80 -4.69 -20.48
CA SER A 84 8.48 -4.77 -19.18
C SER A 84 8.64 -3.40 -18.53
N VAL A 85 9.02 -2.39 -19.33
CA VAL A 85 9.13 -1.00 -18.87
C VAL A 85 7.78 -0.47 -18.38
N ALA A 86 6.69 -0.74 -19.09
CA ALA A 86 5.36 -0.30 -18.68
C ALA A 86 4.93 -0.91 -17.33
N VAL A 87 5.15 -2.21 -17.12
CA VAL A 87 4.83 -2.90 -15.86
C VAL A 87 5.70 -2.39 -14.70
N CYS A 88 7.01 -2.21 -14.94
CA CYS A 88 7.90 -1.61 -13.95
C CYS A 88 7.51 -0.18 -13.61
N ALA A 89 7.20 0.65 -14.61
CA ALA A 89 6.78 2.03 -14.40
C ALA A 89 5.47 2.10 -13.60
N SER A 90 4.50 1.23 -13.87
CA SER A 90 3.24 1.18 -13.10
C SER A 90 3.45 0.73 -11.65
N LEU A 91 4.34 -0.24 -11.41
CA LEU A 91 4.67 -0.70 -10.06
C LEU A 91 5.44 0.36 -9.28
N ALA A 92 6.41 1.02 -9.92
CA ALA A 92 7.16 2.12 -9.33
C ALA A 92 6.25 3.30 -8.99
N PHE A 93 5.32 3.65 -9.88
CA PHE A 93 4.33 4.67 -9.62
C PHE A 93 3.41 4.31 -8.44
N ASN A 94 2.91 3.08 -8.38
CA ASN A 94 2.10 2.60 -7.26
C ASN A 94 2.87 2.68 -5.93
N ALA A 95 4.12 2.22 -5.90
CA ALA A 95 4.98 2.32 -4.72
C ALA A 95 5.23 3.78 -4.32
N ALA A 96 5.46 4.68 -5.28
CA ALA A 96 5.65 6.11 -5.02
C ALA A 96 4.40 6.76 -4.41
N VAL A 97 3.21 6.43 -4.93
CA VAL A 97 1.94 6.92 -4.39
C VAL A 97 1.75 6.48 -2.93
N LEU A 98 2.03 5.21 -2.62
CA LEU A 98 1.90 4.71 -1.24
C LEU A 98 2.97 5.25 -0.31
N LEU A 99 4.20 5.44 -0.78
CA LEU A 99 5.23 6.12 0.00
C LEU A 99 4.81 7.55 0.33
N GLY A 100 4.29 8.29 -0.65
CA GLY A 100 3.76 9.63 -0.43
C GLY A 100 2.60 9.66 0.57
N ALA A 101 1.64 8.74 0.43
CA ALA A 101 0.53 8.60 1.36
C ALA A 101 0.99 8.19 2.77
N MET A 102 1.99 7.32 2.88
CA MET A 102 2.56 6.91 4.16
C MET A 102 3.26 8.07 4.86
N VAL A 103 4.08 8.84 4.13
CA VAL A 103 4.70 10.07 4.69
C VAL A 103 3.62 11.03 5.16
N PHE A 104 2.57 11.25 4.37
CA PHE A 104 1.45 12.11 4.75
C PHE A 104 0.76 11.64 6.04
N VAL A 105 0.46 10.34 6.16
CA VAL A 105 -0.15 9.77 7.37
C VAL A 105 0.76 9.98 8.60
N LEU A 106 2.05 9.68 8.46
CA LEU A 106 3.00 9.79 9.56
C LEU A 106 3.22 11.24 10.01
N THR A 107 3.22 12.20 9.09
CA THR A 107 3.42 13.63 9.41
C THR A 107 2.14 14.30 9.91
N SER A 108 0.97 13.93 9.38
CA SER A 108 -0.30 14.52 9.80
C SER A 108 -0.73 14.10 11.21
N ASN A 109 -0.29 12.93 11.67
CA ASN A 109 -0.56 12.42 13.01
C ASN A 109 0.52 12.79 14.05
N HIS A 110 1.59 13.47 13.65
CA HIS A 110 2.60 13.95 14.58
C HIS A 110 1.97 15.00 15.53
N PRO A 111 2.12 14.87 16.85
CA PRO A 111 1.60 15.84 17.82
C PRO A 111 2.29 17.20 17.73
#